data_AF-A0A2H5X720-F1
#
_entry.id   AF-A0A2H5X720-F1
#
_cell.length_a   1.000
_cell.length_b   1.000
_cell.length_c   1.000
_cell.angle_alpha   90.00
_cell.angle_beta   90.00
_cell.angle_gamma   90.00
#
_symmetry.space_group_name_H-M   'P 1'
#
loop_
_entity.id
_entity.type
_entity.pdbx_description
1 polymer ?
#
loop_
_entity_poly.entity_id
_entity_poly.type
_entity_poly.pdbx_seq_one_letter_code
_entity_poly.pdbx_strand_id
1 'polypeptide(L)'
;MRKQRAFSLPEMLIVVGIIWLLAALLFPVFSSARQRSYETECTSHLRQIGMAIQMYLSDYDDEYPLRLLSLMSGYVSHRGVFLCRLDGFEGNAEPGRYWVSPGTSYFYLGDVDYGIDYFRSIGEYDPNFPPWAVYIRTMPASEAKMVSDSWHRFPEMTLRLYADGHVKMEPSSK
;
A
#
# COMPACT_ATOMS: atom_id res chain seq x y z
N MET A 1 24.38 -46.34 42.14
CA MET A 1 23.33 -46.35 41.09
C MET A 1 22.54 -45.05 41.16
N ARG A 2 22.62 -44.21 40.13
CA ARG A 2 21.95 -42.90 40.09
C ARG A 2 20.50 -43.14 39.64
N LYS A 3 19.52 -43.02 40.55
CA LYS A 3 18.09 -43.12 40.21
C LYS A 3 17.78 -41.99 39.22
N GLN A 4 17.59 -42.31 37.95
CA GLN A 4 17.04 -41.37 36.99
C GLN A 4 15.57 -41.15 37.34
N ARG A 5 15.18 -39.90 37.58
CA ARG A 5 13.78 -39.52 37.78
C ARG A 5 13.07 -39.64 36.45
N ALA A 6 12.22 -40.66 36.30
CA ALA A 6 11.31 -40.76 35.17
C ALA A 6 10.14 -39.80 35.37
N PHE A 7 9.75 -39.08 34.32
CA PHE A 7 8.60 -38.18 34.32
C PHE A 7 7.32 -38.97 34.57
N SER A 8 6.45 -38.49 35.46
CA SER A 8 5.13 -39.08 35.64
C SER A 8 4.16 -38.59 34.54
N LEU A 9 3.22 -39.46 34.15
CA LEU A 9 2.12 -39.13 33.23
C LEU A 9 1.37 -37.84 33.60
N PRO A 10 0.95 -37.61 34.87
CA PRO A 10 0.24 -36.39 35.23
C PRO A 10 1.10 -35.13 35.16
N GLU A 11 2.41 -35.20 35.42
CA GLU A 11 3.31 -34.06 35.24
C GLU A 11 3.36 -33.62 33.77
N MET A 12 3.41 -34.58 32.83
CA MET A 12 3.41 -34.27 31.40
C MET A 12 2.04 -33.73 30.94
N LEU A 13 0.94 -34.26 31.50
CA LEU A 13 -0.43 -33.83 31.20
C LEU A 13 -0.69 -32.38 31.63
N ILE A 14 -0.27 -31.99 32.84
CA ILE A 14 -0.44 -30.62 33.34
C ILE A 14 0.36 -29.63 32.47
N VAL A 15 1.58 -29.98 32.09
CA VAL A 15 2.44 -29.11 31.26
C VAL A 15 1.81 -28.85 29.90
N VAL A 16 1.36 -29.89 29.20
CA VAL A 16 0.69 -29.68 27.91
C VAL A 16 -0.63 -28.92 28.08
N GLY A 17 -1.39 -29.19 29.14
CA GLY A 17 -2.62 -28.47 29.45
C GLY A 17 -2.40 -26.96 29.64
N ILE A 18 -1.34 -26.57 30.36
CA ILE A 18 -0.97 -25.16 30.53
C ILE A 18 -0.52 -24.55 29.19
N ILE A 19 0.27 -25.26 28.38
CA ILE A 19 0.70 -24.76 27.05
C ILE A 19 -0.52 -24.55 26.14
N TRP A 20 -1.49 -25.46 26.12
CA TRP A 20 -2.73 -25.33 25.35
C TRP A 20 -3.55 -24.13 25.80
N LEU A 21 -3.70 -23.91 27.10
CA LEU A 21 -4.40 -22.75 27.65
C LEU A 21 -3.74 -21.44 27.24
N LEU A 22 -2.41 -21.34 27.37
CA LEU A 22 -1.66 -20.15 26.97
C LEU A 22 -1.75 -19.92 25.45
N ALA A 23 -1.58 -20.98 24.65
CA ALA A 23 -1.66 -20.89 23.20
C ALA A 23 -3.03 -20.41 22.71
N ALA A 24 -4.13 -20.85 23.35
CA ALA A 24 -5.48 -20.41 23.03
C ALA A 24 -5.68 -18.90 23.22
N LEU A 25 -5.04 -18.30 24.23
CA LEU A 25 -5.09 -16.85 24.47
C LEU A 25 -4.15 -16.07 23.54
N LEU A 26 -3.00 -16.65 23.18
CA LEU A 26 -1.98 -16.01 22.34
C LEU A 26 -2.34 -15.98 20.85
N PHE A 27 -3.00 -17.03 20.35
CA PHE A 27 -3.33 -17.18 18.92
C PHE A 27 -4.11 -15.99 18.32
N PRO A 28 -5.22 -15.51 18.91
CA PRO A 28 -5.99 -14.39 18.32
C PRO A 28 -5.23 -13.05 18.37
N VAL A 29 -4.37 -12.86 19.37
CA VAL A 29 -3.55 -11.65 19.47
C VAL A 29 -2.45 -11.66 18.43
N PHE A 30 -1.84 -12.82 18.20
CA PHE A 30 -0.76 -12.98 17.22
C PHE A 30 -1.21 -12.72 15.78
N SER A 31 -2.42 -13.15 15.40
CA SER A 31 -2.96 -12.88 14.05
C SER A 31 -3.15 -11.37 13.81
N SER A 32 -3.69 -10.66 14.79
CA SER A 32 -3.91 -9.21 14.72
C SER A 32 -2.58 -8.44 14.70
N ALA A 33 -1.60 -8.85 15.51
CA ALA A 33 -0.27 -8.25 15.53
C ALA A 33 0.45 -8.42 14.18
N ARG A 34 0.34 -9.60 13.57
CA ARG A 34 0.90 -9.89 12.25
C ARG A 34 0.28 -9.01 11.16
N GLN A 35 -1.03 -8.79 11.20
CA GLN A 35 -1.71 -7.90 10.24
C GLN A 35 -1.20 -6.46 10.35
N ARG A 36 -1.05 -5.92 11.56
CA ARG A 36 -0.48 -4.58 11.78
C ARG A 36 0.96 -4.45 11.29
N SER A 37 1.75 -5.53 11.42
CA SER A 37 3.10 -5.57 10.86
C SER A 37 3.09 -5.40 9.34
N TYR A 38 2.15 -6.04 8.65
CA TYR A 38 2.03 -5.93 7.19
C TYR A 38 1.53 -4.55 6.75
N GLU A 39 0.62 -3.95 7.52
CA GLU A 39 0.19 -2.56 7.29
C GLU A 39 1.36 -1.57 7.44
N THR A 40 2.20 -1.79 8.46
CA THR A 40 3.41 -0.98 8.68
C THR A 40 4.43 -1.15 7.54
N GLU A 41 4.56 -2.35 7.01
CA GLU A 41 5.39 -2.64 5.83
C GLU A 41 4.86 -1.91 4.58
N CYS A 42 3.57 -2.03 4.28
CA CYS A 42 2.97 -1.38 3.12
C CYS A 42 2.96 0.16 3.22
N THR A 43 2.79 0.73 4.41
CA THR A 43 2.94 2.18 4.62
C THR A 43 4.38 2.64 4.41
N SER A 44 5.37 1.85 4.83
CA SER A 44 6.78 2.13 4.57
C SER A 44 7.10 2.10 3.07
N HIS A 45 6.57 1.10 2.35
CA HIS A 45 6.70 0.99 0.90
C HIS A 45 6.11 2.22 0.18
N LEU A 46 4.90 2.67 0.56
CA LEU A 46 4.30 3.87 -0.01
C LEU A 46 5.12 5.14 0.25
N ARG A 47 5.72 5.29 1.44
CA ARG A 47 6.64 6.41 1.70
C ARG A 47 7.88 6.37 0.81
N GLN A 48 8.44 5.18 0.57
CA GLN A 48 9.56 5.01 -0.37
C GLN A 48 9.18 5.40 -1.79
N ILE A 49 7.97 5.02 -2.23
CA ILE A 49 7.42 5.45 -3.53
C ILE A 49 7.26 6.96 -3.57
N GLY A 50 6.70 7.59 -2.54
CA GLY A 50 6.54 9.05 -2.47
C GLY A 50 7.87 9.79 -2.56
N MET A 51 8.89 9.33 -1.83
CA MET A 51 10.25 9.89 -1.94
C MET A 51 10.82 9.70 -3.35
N ALA A 52 10.64 8.53 -3.96
CA ALA A 52 11.09 8.26 -5.32
C ALA A 52 10.41 9.16 -6.35
N ILE A 53 9.11 9.44 -6.19
CA ILE A 53 8.38 10.39 -7.03
C ILE A 53 8.96 11.80 -6.88
N GLN A 54 9.22 12.25 -5.66
CA GLN A 54 9.79 13.59 -5.42
C GLN A 54 11.19 13.73 -6.05
N MET A 55 12.02 12.68 -5.97
CA MET A 55 13.31 12.64 -6.66
C MET A 55 13.13 12.68 -8.18
N TYR A 56 12.19 11.91 -8.73
CA TYR A 56 11.88 11.91 -10.16
C TYR A 56 11.44 13.29 -10.65
N LEU A 57 10.54 13.96 -9.92
CA LEU A 57 10.07 15.31 -10.25
C LEU A 57 11.23 16.30 -10.33
N SER A 58 12.18 16.21 -9.38
CA SER A 58 13.37 17.05 -9.36
C SER A 58 14.29 16.85 -10.57
N ASP A 59 14.27 15.67 -11.18
CA ASP A 59 15.14 15.32 -12.31
C ASP A 59 14.45 15.52 -13.67
N TYR A 60 13.12 15.62 -13.71
CA TYR A 60 12.29 15.68 -14.93
C TYR A 60 11.34 16.90 -14.96
N ASP A 61 11.84 18.10 -14.61
CA ASP A 61 11.09 19.38 -14.73
C ASP A 61 9.67 19.36 -14.11
N ASP A 62 9.52 18.75 -12.93
CA ASP A 62 8.24 18.56 -12.22
C ASP A 62 7.20 17.72 -13.00
N GLU A 63 7.66 16.88 -13.94
CA GLU A 63 6.82 15.90 -14.62
C GLU A 63 6.69 14.62 -13.80
N TYR A 64 5.45 14.15 -13.64
CA TYR A 64 5.19 12.90 -12.94
C TYR A 64 5.57 11.69 -13.79
N PRO A 65 6.01 10.58 -13.15
CA PRO A 65 6.31 9.36 -13.87
C PRO A 65 5.05 8.78 -14.53
N LEU A 66 5.14 8.41 -15.81
CA LEU A 66 4.04 7.79 -16.56
C LEU A 66 3.49 6.52 -15.90
N ARG A 67 4.32 5.77 -15.18
CA ARG A 67 3.94 4.56 -14.44
C ARG A 67 4.79 4.44 -13.18
N LEU A 68 4.25 3.92 -12.09
CA LEU A 68 5.05 3.65 -10.88
C LEU A 68 6.29 2.79 -11.15
N LEU A 69 6.18 1.83 -12.06
CA LEU A 69 7.29 0.96 -12.46
C LEU A 69 8.45 1.71 -13.13
N SER A 70 8.24 2.91 -13.69
CA SER A 70 9.35 3.70 -14.26
C SER A 70 10.32 4.17 -13.18
N LEU A 71 9.89 4.32 -11.92
CA LEU A 71 10.76 4.66 -10.80
C LEU A 71 11.81 3.58 -10.49
N MET A 72 11.67 2.38 -11.06
CA MET A 72 12.72 1.36 -11.00
C MET A 72 14.01 1.78 -11.73
N SER A 73 13.96 2.78 -12.61
CA SER A 73 15.12 3.24 -13.38
C SER A 73 16.08 4.14 -12.59
N GLY A 74 16.30 3.83 -11.30
CA GLY A 74 17.28 4.53 -10.45
C GLY A 74 16.73 5.12 -9.15
N TYR A 75 15.40 5.23 -8.99
CA TYR A 75 14.80 5.86 -7.81
C TYR A 75 14.36 4.84 -6.74
N VAL A 76 14.04 3.61 -7.15
CA VAL A 76 13.61 2.53 -6.26
C VAL A 76 14.54 1.33 -6.41
N SER A 77 15.07 0.84 -5.28
CA SER A 77 16.12 -0.19 -5.29
C SER A 77 15.64 -1.59 -5.68
N HIS A 78 14.38 -1.93 -5.44
CA HIS A 78 13.84 -3.27 -5.71
C HIS A 78 12.33 -3.25 -5.95
N ARG A 79 11.85 -4.24 -6.73
CA ARG A 79 10.43 -4.35 -7.09
C ARG A 79 9.50 -4.56 -5.89
N GLY A 80 10.01 -5.12 -4.79
CA GLY A 80 9.22 -5.39 -3.58
C GLY A 80 8.55 -4.15 -2.98
N VAL A 81 9.11 -2.96 -3.22
CA VAL A 81 8.50 -1.69 -2.81
C VAL A 81 7.14 -1.44 -3.48
N PHE A 82 6.91 -1.99 -4.67
CA PHE A 82 5.61 -1.86 -5.35
C PHE A 82 4.60 -2.94 -4.96
N LEU A 83 4.96 -3.82 -4.03
CA LEU A 83 4.09 -4.90 -3.57
C LEU A 83 3.69 -4.66 -2.12
N CYS A 84 2.41 -4.85 -1.84
CA CYS A 84 1.90 -4.81 -0.48
C CYS A 84 1.57 -6.23 -0.02
N ARG A 85 2.07 -6.65 1.14
CA ARG A 85 1.79 -7.99 1.68
C ARG A 85 0.33 -8.19 2.11
N LEU A 86 -0.44 -7.12 2.24
CA LEU A 86 -1.88 -7.17 2.47
C LEU A 86 -2.70 -7.37 1.19
N ASP A 87 -2.09 -7.22 0.01
CA ASP A 87 -2.71 -7.48 -1.28
C ASP A 87 -2.82 -9.00 -1.50
N GLY A 88 -4.04 -9.48 -1.69
CA GLY A 88 -4.32 -10.90 -1.93
C GLY A 88 -3.92 -11.38 -3.33
N PHE A 89 -3.63 -10.46 -4.25
CA PHE A 89 -3.26 -10.75 -5.64
C PHE A 89 -1.76 -10.58 -5.91
N GLU A 90 -0.98 -10.14 -4.93
CA GLU A 90 0.47 -9.90 -5.06
C GLU A 90 0.83 -9.05 -6.29
N GLY A 91 0.00 -8.05 -6.59
CA GLY A 91 0.13 -7.17 -7.76
C GLY A 91 -0.30 -7.80 -9.08
N ASN A 92 -0.77 -9.05 -9.12
CA ASN A 92 -1.21 -9.75 -10.33
C ASN A 92 -2.73 -9.69 -10.53
N ALA A 93 -3.34 -8.52 -10.28
CA ALA A 93 -4.74 -8.32 -10.57
C ALA A 93 -5.03 -8.60 -12.06
N GLU A 94 -6.15 -9.27 -12.37
CA GLU A 94 -6.51 -9.64 -13.74
C GLU A 94 -6.51 -8.40 -14.66
N PRO A 95 -5.76 -8.41 -15.79
CA PRO A 95 -5.80 -7.34 -16.77
C PRO A 95 -7.23 -7.11 -17.27
N GLY A 96 -7.77 -5.92 -17.09
CA GLY A 96 -9.10 -5.53 -17.59
C GLY A 96 -10.23 -5.48 -16.56
N ARG A 97 -10.01 -5.87 -15.30
CA ARG A 97 -10.96 -5.57 -14.22
C ARG A 97 -10.64 -4.29 -13.45
N TYR A 98 -9.39 -3.82 -13.49
CA TYR A 98 -8.92 -2.71 -12.65
C TYR A 98 -7.84 -1.89 -13.36
N TRP A 99 -7.74 -0.59 -13.04
CA TRP A 99 -6.73 0.37 -13.51
C TRP A 99 -5.35 0.16 -12.86
N VAL A 100 -4.93 -1.08 -12.71
CA VAL A 100 -3.69 -1.44 -12.00
C VAL A 100 -2.71 -2.02 -12.99
N SER A 101 -1.48 -1.50 -12.99
CA SER A 101 -0.41 -2.06 -13.82
C SER A 101 -0.06 -3.47 -13.34
N PRO A 102 0.16 -4.44 -14.24
CA PRO A 102 0.51 -5.80 -13.83
C PRO A 102 1.82 -5.84 -13.03
N GLY A 103 1.75 -6.50 -11.87
CA GLY A 103 2.81 -6.72 -10.91
C GLY A 103 3.19 -5.50 -10.05
N THR A 104 2.21 -4.64 -9.74
CA THR A 104 2.23 -3.68 -8.64
C THR A 104 0.93 -3.79 -7.85
N SER A 105 1.01 -3.73 -6.52
CA SER A 105 -0.14 -3.65 -5.62
C SER A 105 -0.65 -2.22 -5.43
N TYR A 106 0.06 -1.24 -5.97
CA TYR A 106 -0.29 0.18 -5.90
C TYR A 106 -0.64 0.72 -7.27
N PHE A 107 -1.57 1.66 -7.30
CA PHE A 107 -1.94 2.42 -8.49
C PHE A 107 -1.83 3.91 -8.22
N TYR A 108 -1.43 4.63 -9.26
CA TYR A 108 -1.36 6.08 -9.21
C TYR A 108 -2.79 6.63 -9.24
N LEU A 109 -3.17 7.37 -8.20
CA LEU A 109 -4.47 8.03 -8.03
C LEU A 109 -4.53 9.40 -8.69
N GLY A 110 -3.38 9.96 -9.11
CA GLY A 110 -3.42 11.10 -10.00
C GLY A 110 -4.18 10.69 -11.25
N ASP A 111 -5.19 11.47 -11.62
CA ASP A 111 -5.94 11.42 -12.88
C ASP A 111 -5.01 11.42 -14.11
N VAL A 112 -4.22 10.38 -14.37
CA VAL A 112 -3.28 10.30 -15.50
C VAL A 112 -3.05 8.85 -15.90
N ASP A 113 -4.07 8.27 -16.54
CA ASP A 113 -3.84 7.82 -17.92
C ASP A 113 -4.51 8.78 -18.94
N TYR A 114 -5.35 9.74 -18.48
CA TYR A 114 -6.07 10.68 -19.36
C TYR A 114 -6.39 12.06 -18.76
N GLY A 115 -5.94 12.46 -17.56
CA GLY A 115 -6.44 13.70 -16.94
C GLY A 115 -5.46 14.87 -16.98
N ILE A 116 -4.26 14.79 -16.40
CA ILE A 116 -3.43 16.00 -16.23
C ILE A 116 -2.95 16.58 -17.58
N ASP A 117 -2.52 15.76 -18.54
CA ASP A 117 -2.10 16.26 -19.88
C ASP A 117 -3.27 16.50 -20.84
N TYR A 118 -4.37 15.75 -20.72
CA TYR A 118 -5.61 16.02 -21.47
C TYR A 118 -6.29 17.30 -20.99
N PHE A 119 -6.40 17.54 -19.69
CA PHE A 119 -7.01 18.77 -19.16
C PHE A 119 -6.09 19.99 -19.33
N ARG A 120 -4.76 19.82 -19.31
CA ARG A 120 -3.82 20.89 -19.71
C ARG A 120 -4.00 21.26 -21.19
N SER A 121 -4.07 20.26 -22.09
CA SER A 121 -4.29 20.51 -23.53
C SER A 121 -5.69 21.06 -23.84
N ILE A 122 -6.73 20.63 -23.14
CA ILE A 122 -8.09 21.15 -23.33
C ILE A 122 -8.29 22.53 -22.71
N GLY A 123 -7.63 22.85 -21.58
CA GLY A 123 -7.64 24.19 -21.01
C GLY A 123 -6.95 25.24 -21.89
N GLU A 124 -5.96 24.83 -22.70
CA GLU A 124 -5.40 25.65 -23.77
C GLU A 124 -6.31 25.73 -25.03
N TYR A 125 -7.16 24.72 -25.26
CA TYR A 125 -7.96 24.60 -26.49
C TYR A 125 -9.40 25.14 -26.36
N ASP A 126 -10.01 25.17 -25.17
CA ASP A 126 -11.39 25.62 -24.96
C ASP A 126 -11.60 26.28 -23.58
N PRO A 127 -11.84 27.61 -23.54
CA PRO A 127 -12.10 28.34 -22.29
C PRO A 127 -13.45 28.02 -21.61
N ASN A 128 -14.32 27.19 -22.19
CA ASN A 128 -15.63 26.83 -21.63
C ASN A 128 -15.68 25.43 -20.97
N PHE A 129 -14.53 24.80 -20.74
CA PHE A 129 -14.48 23.46 -20.16
C PHE A 129 -14.91 23.43 -18.68
N PRO A 130 -15.71 22.44 -18.22
CA PRO A 130 -16.31 22.46 -16.90
C PRO A 130 -15.27 22.30 -15.75
N PRO A 131 -15.48 22.97 -14.60
CA PRO A 131 -14.45 23.16 -13.56
C PRO A 131 -13.97 21.89 -12.85
N TRP A 132 -14.62 20.74 -13.05
CA TRP A 132 -14.23 19.50 -12.39
C TRP A 132 -12.95 18.87 -12.96
N ALA A 133 -12.52 19.37 -14.11
CA ALA A 133 -11.26 19.05 -14.77
C ALA A 133 -10.01 19.65 -14.10
N VAL A 134 -10.16 20.50 -13.08
CA VAL A 134 -9.02 21.17 -12.42
C VAL A 134 -9.20 21.09 -10.91
N TYR A 135 -8.91 19.94 -10.31
CA TYR A 135 -9.05 19.79 -8.86
C TYR A 135 -7.75 19.51 -8.09
N ILE A 136 -6.58 19.37 -8.73
CA ILE A 136 -5.35 19.07 -7.97
C ILE A 136 -4.49 20.33 -7.70
N ARG A 137 -4.58 21.42 -8.49
CA ARG A 137 -3.81 22.65 -8.21
C ARG A 137 -4.36 23.54 -7.10
N THR A 138 -5.64 23.39 -6.73
CA THR A 138 -6.30 24.22 -5.71
C THR A 138 -6.49 23.51 -4.38
N MET A 139 -6.27 22.18 -4.33
CA MET A 139 -6.29 21.42 -3.09
C MET A 139 -4.97 21.62 -2.32
N PRO A 140 -5.01 21.76 -0.99
CA PRO A 140 -3.80 21.71 -0.19
C PRO A 140 -3.11 20.36 -0.41
N ALA A 141 -1.77 20.34 -0.42
CA ALA A 141 -0.98 19.12 -0.67
C ALA A 141 -1.32 17.96 0.29
N SER A 142 -1.84 18.29 1.47
CA SER A 142 -2.33 17.33 2.47
C SER A 142 -3.66 16.64 2.11
N GLU A 143 -4.36 17.08 1.08
CA GLU A 143 -5.63 16.49 0.63
C GLU A 143 -5.52 15.87 -0.77
N ALA A 144 -4.51 16.27 -1.55
CA ALA A 144 -4.22 15.74 -2.88
C ALA A 144 -3.67 14.31 -2.78
N LYS A 145 -4.46 13.32 -3.25
CA LYS A 145 -4.09 11.89 -3.24
C LYS A 145 -3.26 11.56 -4.48
N MET A 146 -2.11 10.93 -4.30
CA MET A 146 -1.19 10.59 -5.39
C MET A 146 -1.18 9.10 -5.74
N VAL A 147 -1.15 8.23 -4.73
CA VAL A 147 -1.05 6.78 -4.91
C VAL A 147 -2.01 6.11 -3.94
N SER A 148 -2.77 5.12 -4.41
CA SER A 148 -3.48 4.20 -3.52
C SER A 148 -2.92 2.80 -3.66
N ASP A 149 -3.08 1.99 -2.63
CA ASP A 149 -3.09 0.55 -2.79
C ASP A 149 -4.35 0.07 -3.52
N SER A 150 -4.20 -1.02 -4.27
CA SER A 150 -5.27 -1.79 -4.85
C SER A 150 -5.73 -2.83 -3.82
N TRP A 151 -7.00 -2.76 -3.43
CA TRP A 151 -7.77 -3.80 -2.73
C TRP A 151 -6.94 -4.69 -1.78
N HIS A 152 -6.85 -4.30 -0.53
CA HIS A 152 -6.48 -5.22 0.54
C HIS A 152 -7.41 -6.45 0.56
N ARG A 153 -6.97 -7.55 1.18
CA ARG A 153 -7.84 -8.67 1.62
C ARG A 153 -9.07 -8.23 2.45
N PHE A 154 -9.15 -6.94 2.84
CA PHE A 154 -10.29 -6.27 3.45
C PHE A 154 -10.79 -5.12 2.55
N PRO A 155 -11.95 -5.24 1.88
CA PRO A 155 -12.44 -4.25 0.92
C PRO A 155 -12.88 -2.91 1.53
N GLU A 156 -12.78 -2.75 2.85
CA GLU A 156 -13.29 -1.58 3.57
C GLU A 156 -12.25 -0.48 3.80
N MET A 157 -10.96 -0.75 3.65
CA MET A 157 -9.89 0.23 3.93
C MET A 157 -8.84 0.28 2.82
N THR A 158 -8.44 1.48 2.42
CA THR A 158 -7.43 1.78 1.41
C THR A 158 -6.33 2.65 2.01
N LEU A 159 -5.08 2.28 1.77
CA LEU A 159 -3.87 3.04 2.02
C LEU A 159 -3.64 4.08 0.91
N ARG A 160 -3.51 5.35 1.30
CA ARG A 160 -3.32 6.48 0.39
C ARG A 160 -2.05 7.25 0.73
N LEU A 161 -1.29 7.58 -0.30
CA LEU A 161 -0.17 8.53 -0.27
C LEU A 161 -0.66 9.88 -0.79
N TYR A 162 -0.30 10.95 -0.08
CA TYR A 162 -0.68 12.32 -0.41
C TYR A 162 0.50 13.11 -0.98
N ALA A 163 0.21 14.25 -1.61
CA ALA A 163 1.20 15.10 -2.28
C ALA A 163 2.27 15.67 -1.35
N ASP A 164 1.95 15.85 -0.08
CA ASP A 164 2.91 16.21 0.98
C ASP A 164 3.73 15.03 1.52
N GLY A 165 3.51 13.81 1.00
CA GLY A 165 4.25 12.60 1.34
C GLY A 165 3.73 11.84 2.56
N HIS A 166 2.66 12.29 3.23
CA HIS A 166 2.08 11.50 4.30
C HIS A 166 1.26 10.33 3.73
N VAL A 167 1.20 9.24 4.51
CA VAL A 167 0.45 8.03 4.16
C VAL A 167 -0.61 7.81 5.21
N LYS A 168 -1.86 7.60 4.79
CA LYS A 168 -2.99 7.40 5.68
C LYS A 168 -3.84 6.24 5.19
N MET A 169 -4.32 5.43 6.13
CA MET A 169 -5.32 4.42 5.88
C MET A 169 -6.71 5.04 6.06
N GLU A 170 -7.53 4.99 5.02
CA GLU A 170 -8.87 5.58 4.97
C GLU A 170 -9.90 4.53 4.57
N PRO A 171 -11.17 4.66 5.00
CA PRO A 171 -12.22 3.80 4.51
C PRO A 171 -12.37 3.94 2.98
N SER A 172 -12.50 2.81 2.30
CA SER A 172 -12.70 2.75 0.86
C SER A 172 -14.07 3.35 0.52
N SER A 173 -14.10 4.46 -0.23
CA SER A 173 -15.38 5.01 -0.70
C SER A 173 -15.91 4.09 -1.80
N LYS A 174 -17.01 3.38 -1.50
CA LYS A 174 -17.78 2.61 -2.48
C LYS A 174 -18.34 3.50 -3.58
#